data_AF-A0A0B0EU28-F1
#
_entry.id   AF-A0A0B0EU28-F1
#
_cell.length_a   1.000
_cell.length_b   1.000
_cell.length_c   1.000
_cell.angle_alpha   90.00
_cell.angle_beta   90.00
_cell.angle_gamma   90.00
#
_symmetry.space_group_name_H-M   'P 1'
#
loop_
_entity.id
_entity.type
_entity.pdbx_description
1 polymer ?
#
loop_
_entity_poly.entity_id
_entity_poly.type
_entity_poly.pdbx_seq_one_letter_code
_entity_poly.pdbx_strand_id
1 'polypeptide(L)'
;MDIRNTNNSQIITESFIKGMAKKNNPTLLALNNKSAKLPFGRVLNNELGGANSPHTLRRPAKHFMPLNNSRINRYPETLFKSRDVNKPSKSSIIEQYKTYKEDQLMSNPGGDNFFLSKTGEVIDNNYDHSRITKRVGKDLSDAGNNLLNAVKDLGIGAKIKYVDKHGNIQDGRKVGLAGTVVNFFKDVASGLSFGLYSPEGEVRPQGGAGRVKHLFKKIFKDALVGDIVKGVPKSVIHIGEDIMFAGLNAVEAVPDATIGNFKAGRKVTTAVFDNTQVILDFVTDVIPGGDASIRTRSFELAKGLKGLPIINNLTTPEGNQDEKEWRYVRNTSFRKVIETIPSLMPFRI
;
A
#
# COMPACT_ATOMS: atom_id res chain seq x y z
N MET A 1 -4.88 -35.35 31.67
CA MET A 1 -5.34 -34.04 31.17
C MET A 1 -5.44 -34.14 29.66
N ASP A 2 -6.66 -34.08 29.14
CA ASP A 2 -6.98 -34.37 27.74
C ASP A 2 -6.72 -33.14 26.86
N ILE A 3 -5.78 -33.24 25.92
CA ILE A 3 -5.33 -32.14 25.03
C ILE A 3 -5.95 -32.34 23.64
N ARG A 4 -7.28 -32.37 23.58
CA ARG A 4 -8.04 -32.43 22.32
C ARG A 4 -9.09 -31.33 22.27
N ASN A 5 -8.65 -30.08 22.06
CA ASN A 5 -9.40 -28.99 21.41
C ASN A 5 -8.82 -27.59 21.69
N THR A 6 -7.49 -27.42 21.69
CA THR A 6 -6.92 -26.08 21.71
C THR A 6 -6.92 -25.52 20.28
N ASN A 7 -7.91 -24.69 19.98
CA ASN A 7 -8.00 -23.99 18.70
C ASN A 7 -6.93 -22.90 18.65
N ASN A 8 -5.85 -23.14 17.90
CA ASN A 8 -4.69 -22.23 17.78
C ASN A 8 -5.06 -20.79 17.38
N SER A 9 -6.24 -20.57 16.80
CA SER A 9 -6.75 -19.23 16.50
C SER A 9 -7.08 -18.41 17.76
N GLN A 10 -7.61 -19.04 18.82
CA GLN A 10 -7.88 -18.35 20.09
C GLN A 10 -6.59 -17.92 20.80
N ILE A 11 -5.54 -18.73 20.74
CA ILE A 11 -4.24 -18.42 21.35
C ILE A 11 -3.61 -17.18 20.70
N ILE A 12 -3.71 -17.07 19.37
CA ILE A 12 -3.15 -15.94 18.61
C ILE A 12 -3.97 -14.67 18.84
N THR A 13 -5.31 -14.77 18.83
CA THR A 13 -6.19 -13.62 19.14
C THR A 13 -6.01 -13.13 20.57
N GLU A 14 -5.88 -14.03 21.55
CA GLU A 14 -5.60 -13.65 22.94
C GLU A 14 -4.21 -13.05 23.12
N SER A 15 -3.20 -13.56 22.42
CA SER A 15 -1.83 -13.02 22.48
C SER A 15 -1.76 -11.62 21.88
N PHE A 16 -2.48 -11.37 20.79
CA PHE A 16 -2.60 -10.05 20.18
C PHE A 16 -3.37 -9.06 21.07
N ILE A 17 -4.51 -9.48 21.65
CA ILE A 17 -5.30 -8.64 22.57
C ILE A 17 -4.51 -8.34 23.85
N LYS A 18 -3.80 -9.33 24.43
CA LYS A 18 -2.92 -9.12 25.60
C LYS A 18 -1.73 -8.22 25.27
N GLY A 19 -1.15 -8.32 24.08
CA GLY A 19 -0.09 -7.42 23.61
C GLY A 19 -0.56 -5.96 23.49
N MET A 20 -1.78 -5.76 23.02
CA MET A 20 -2.41 -4.44 22.93
C MET A 20 -2.82 -3.88 24.30
N ALA A 21 -3.31 -4.72 25.21
CA ALA A 21 -3.66 -4.33 26.58
C ALA A 21 -2.42 -3.91 27.42
N LYS A 22 -1.26 -4.55 27.18
CA LYS A 22 0.00 -4.23 27.89
C LYS A 22 0.55 -2.84 27.55
N LYS A 23 0.14 -2.24 26.42
CA LYS A 23 0.47 -0.85 26.05
C LYS A 23 -0.44 0.21 26.68
N ASN A 24 -1.51 -0.18 27.36
CA ASN A 24 -2.49 0.73 27.98
C ASN A 24 -2.36 0.82 29.52
N ASN A 25 -1.20 0.50 30.09
CA ASN A 25 -1.00 0.63 31.54
C ASN A 25 -0.66 2.10 31.90
N PRO A 26 -1.49 2.81 32.68
CA PRO A 26 -1.34 4.25 32.93
C PRO A 26 -0.20 4.62 33.89
N THR A 27 0.58 3.64 34.38
CA THR A 27 1.59 3.83 35.43
C THR A 27 3.00 4.18 34.94
N LEU A 28 3.22 4.36 33.63
CA LEU A 28 4.50 4.83 33.07
C LEU A 28 4.46 6.31 32.59
N LEU A 29 3.39 7.04 32.91
CA LEU A 29 3.14 8.42 32.48
C LEU A 29 3.38 9.48 33.58
N ALA A 30 4.27 9.19 34.53
CA ALA A 30 4.66 10.16 35.55
C ALA A 30 6.18 10.28 35.58
N LEU A 31 6.75 11.15 34.74
CA LEU A 31 7.90 11.97 35.11
C LEU A 31 8.12 13.10 34.10
N ASN A 32 8.13 14.31 34.67
CA ASN A 32 8.65 15.57 34.15
C ASN A 32 7.70 16.48 33.34
N ASN A 33 6.74 17.02 34.09
CA ASN A 33 5.96 18.20 33.74
C ASN A 33 6.72 19.46 34.19
N LYS A 34 7.38 20.18 33.27
CA LYS A 34 7.71 21.61 33.46
C LYS A 34 7.41 22.39 32.18
N SER A 35 6.29 23.10 32.26
CA SER A 35 5.83 24.23 31.47
C SER A 35 6.90 24.99 30.66
N ALA A 36 6.73 25.03 29.33
CA ALA A 36 7.08 26.17 28.50
C ALA A 36 5.93 26.42 27.50
N LYS A 37 5.11 27.43 27.79
CA LYS A 37 4.07 27.95 26.88
C LYS A 37 4.75 28.60 25.67
N LEU A 38 4.46 28.14 24.46
CA LEU A 38 4.71 28.89 23.22
C LEU A 38 3.37 29.22 22.52
N PRO A 39 3.23 30.39 21.90
CA PRO A 39 1.93 30.98 21.60
C PRO A 39 1.55 30.82 20.12
N PHE A 40 0.71 29.84 19.79
CA PHE A 40 0.11 29.73 18.45
C PHE A 40 -1.42 29.83 18.44
N GLY A 41 -2.04 30.10 19.60
CA GLY A 41 -3.50 30.18 19.75
C GLY A 41 -4.14 31.56 19.51
N ARG A 42 -3.40 32.56 18.99
CA ARG A 42 -3.90 33.95 18.90
C ARG A 42 -4.05 34.50 17.47
N VAL A 43 -3.81 33.71 16.42
CA VAL A 43 -3.86 34.21 15.02
C VAL A 43 -5.14 33.81 14.27
N LEU A 44 -5.95 32.88 14.77
CA LEU A 44 -7.16 32.41 14.05
C LEU A 44 -8.51 32.91 14.59
N ASN A 45 -8.53 33.73 15.65
CA ASN A 45 -9.77 34.25 16.24
C ASN A 45 -10.07 35.72 15.93
N ASN A 46 -9.24 36.40 15.13
CA ASN A 46 -9.44 37.81 14.79
C ASN A 46 -10.02 38.08 13.39
N GLU A 47 -10.40 37.05 12.61
CA GLU A 47 -10.98 37.25 11.26
C GLU A 47 -12.44 36.79 11.11
N LEU A 48 -13.15 36.45 12.20
CA LEU A 48 -14.55 36.02 12.13
C LEU A 48 -15.53 36.77 13.05
N GLY A 49 -15.14 37.94 13.57
CA GLY A 49 -16.00 38.80 14.39
C GLY A 49 -16.31 40.13 13.70
N GLY A 50 -17.35 40.18 12.87
CA GLY A 50 -17.74 41.42 12.19
C GLY A 50 -19.02 41.35 11.37
N ALA A 51 -20.14 40.95 12.00
CA ALA A 51 -21.47 41.17 11.43
C ALA A 51 -22.26 42.04 12.41
N ASN A 52 -22.67 43.24 11.97
CA ASN A 52 -23.82 44.01 12.46
C ASN A 52 -24.07 45.25 11.57
N SER A 53 -25.01 45.16 10.61
CA SER A 53 -26.23 45.98 10.54
C SER A 53 -26.95 45.88 9.18
N PRO A 54 -28.28 46.12 9.13
CA PRO A 54 -29.15 45.75 8.02
C PRO A 54 -29.49 46.95 7.12
N HIS A 55 -29.39 46.79 5.80
CA HIS A 55 -30.16 47.62 4.86
C HIS A 55 -30.59 46.82 3.63
N THR A 56 -31.90 46.88 3.41
CA THR A 56 -32.68 46.45 2.25
C THR A 56 -32.12 46.91 0.91
N LEU A 57 -32.06 46.02 -0.09
CA LEU A 57 -32.26 46.40 -1.50
C LEU A 57 -32.72 45.22 -2.39
N ARG A 58 -33.66 45.57 -3.26
CA ARG A 58 -34.55 44.76 -4.12
C ARG A 58 -33.83 43.86 -5.14
N ARG A 59 -34.50 42.76 -5.53
CA ARG A 59 -34.28 41.98 -6.76
C ARG A 59 -34.28 42.87 -8.01
N PRO A 60 -33.68 42.40 -9.13
CA PRO A 60 -34.55 41.85 -10.17
C PRO A 60 -34.08 40.51 -10.75
N ALA A 61 -35.08 39.71 -11.11
CA ALA A 61 -34.94 38.46 -11.83
C ALA A 61 -34.36 38.68 -13.23
N LYS A 62 -33.45 37.80 -13.67
CA LYS A 62 -33.16 37.59 -15.09
C LYS A 62 -33.35 36.11 -15.43
N HIS A 63 -34.33 35.87 -16.29
CA HIS A 63 -34.51 34.63 -17.02
C HIS A 63 -33.25 34.27 -17.82
N PHE A 64 -32.80 33.02 -17.72
CA PHE A 64 -32.13 32.33 -18.80
C PHE A 64 -32.77 30.95 -18.97
N MET A 65 -33.33 30.74 -20.17
CA MET A 65 -33.93 29.49 -20.62
C MET A 65 -32.85 28.40 -20.75
N PRO A 66 -33.14 27.13 -20.43
CA PRO A 66 -32.29 26.02 -20.84
C PRO A 66 -32.58 25.66 -22.31
N LEU A 67 -31.57 25.81 -23.18
CA LEU A 67 -31.59 25.28 -24.53
C LEU A 67 -31.46 23.75 -24.50
N ASN A 68 -32.31 23.15 -25.32
CA ASN A 68 -32.62 21.73 -25.42
C ASN A 68 -31.59 20.94 -26.27
N ASN A 69 -31.65 19.61 -26.13
CA ASN A 69 -31.20 18.55 -27.04
C ASN A 69 -29.73 18.10 -27.03
N SER A 70 -29.46 17.01 -26.30
CA SER A 70 -28.73 15.88 -26.88
C SER A 70 -29.36 14.55 -26.44
N ARG A 71 -29.49 13.65 -27.41
CA ARG A 71 -30.32 12.45 -27.36
C ARG A 71 -29.69 11.39 -26.45
N ILE A 72 -30.48 10.86 -25.52
CA ILE A 72 -30.15 9.66 -24.76
C ILE A 72 -30.31 8.47 -25.70
N ASN A 73 -29.21 7.96 -26.25
CA ASN A 73 -29.20 6.64 -26.88
C ASN A 73 -29.36 5.59 -25.76
N ARG A 74 -30.60 5.15 -25.54
CA ARG A 74 -30.88 3.89 -24.85
C ARG A 74 -30.53 2.75 -25.80
N TYR A 75 -29.46 2.03 -25.53
CA TYR A 75 -29.29 0.69 -26.09
C TYR A 75 -30.11 -0.30 -25.26
N PRO A 76 -30.79 -1.27 -25.91
CA PRO A 76 -31.54 -2.30 -25.20
C PRO A 76 -30.57 -3.29 -24.57
N GLU A 77 -30.56 -3.40 -23.24
CA GLU A 77 -29.92 -4.52 -22.55
C GLU A 77 -30.73 -5.79 -22.82
N THR A 78 -30.31 -6.57 -23.82
CA THR A 78 -30.67 -7.98 -23.87
C THR A 78 -29.96 -8.68 -22.73
N LEU A 79 -30.76 -9.03 -21.72
CA LEU A 79 -30.35 -9.66 -20.48
C LEU A 79 -29.91 -11.10 -20.77
N PHE A 80 -28.63 -11.29 -21.10
CA PHE A 80 -28.00 -12.60 -21.04
C PHE A 80 -27.91 -13.00 -19.57
N LYS A 81 -28.73 -13.98 -19.18
CA LYS A 81 -28.69 -14.59 -17.86
C LYS A 81 -27.43 -15.45 -17.77
N SER A 82 -26.27 -14.84 -17.50
CA SER A 82 -25.08 -15.60 -17.12
C SER A 82 -25.30 -16.17 -15.74
N ARG A 83 -25.34 -17.50 -15.63
CA ARG A 83 -25.20 -18.18 -14.35
C ARG A 83 -23.80 -17.86 -13.82
N ASP A 84 -23.77 -17.38 -12.57
CA ASP A 84 -22.59 -17.25 -11.70
C ASP A 84 -21.53 -16.21 -12.05
N VAL A 85 -21.92 -14.93 -12.17
CA VAL A 85 -20.96 -13.81 -12.21
C VAL A 85 -21.32 -12.71 -11.18
N ASN A 86 -20.38 -12.48 -10.26
CA ASN A 86 -20.20 -11.31 -9.39
C ASN A 86 -21.23 -11.00 -8.29
N LYS A 87 -21.02 -11.64 -7.13
CA LYS A 87 -20.92 -10.92 -5.85
C LYS A 87 -19.58 -11.26 -5.22
N PRO A 88 -18.72 -10.28 -4.87
CA PRO A 88 -17.64 -10.54 -3.94
C PRO A 88 -18.26 -11.11 -2.66
N SER A 89 -17.77 -12.26 -2.22
CA SER A 89 -18.16 -12.82 -0.92
C SER A 89 -17.93 -11.74 0.14
N LYS A 90 -18.87 -11.58 1.09
CA LYS A 90 -18.52 -11.04 2.42
C LYS A 90 -17.58 -12.05 3.07
N SER A 91 -16.37 -12.15 2.53
CA SER A 91 -15.41 -13.17 2.90
C SER A 91 -15.11 -12.98 4.36
N SER A 92 -15.07 -14.09 5.09
CA SER A 92 -14.77 -14.05 6.53
C SER A 92 -13.47 -13.29 6.76
N ILE A 93 -13.31 -12.64 7.93
CA ILE A 93 -12.06 -11.95 8.28
C ILE A 93 -10.83 -12.86 8.07
N ILE A 94 -11.00 -14.17 8.32
CA ILE A 94 -9.98 -15.20 8.10
C ILE A 94 -9.57 -15.30 6.63
N GLU A 95 -10.53 -15.29 5.71
CA GLU A 95 -10.28 -15.36 4.27
C GLU A 95 -9.61 -14.08 3.76
N GLN A 96 -10.03 -12.91 4.24
CA GLN A 96 -9.37 -11.65 3.91
C GLN A 96 -7.94 -11.58 4.45
N TYR A 97 -7.69 -12.13 5.64
CA TYR A 97 -6.33 -12.26 6.18
C TYR A 97 -5.47 -13.21 5.34
N LYS A 98 -6.04 -14.33 4.85
CA LYS A 98 -5.32 -15.24 3.93
C LYS A 98 -4.95 -14.53 2.63
N THR A 99 -5.87 -13.78 2.03
CA THR A 99 -5.60 -12.93 0.86
C THR A 99 -4.49 -11.93 1.14
N TYR A 100 -4.52 -11.27 2.30
CA TYR A 100 -3.48 -10.33 2.72
C TYR A 100 -2.11 -11.02 2.85
N LYS A 101 -2.05 -12.16 3.55
CA LYS A 101 -0.81 -12.94 3.71
C LYS A 101 -0.26 -13.42 2.38
N GLU A 102 -1.11 -13.92 1.49
CA GLU A 102 -0.71 -14.36 0.15
C GLU A 102 -0.13 -13.21 -0.67
N ASP A 103 -0.76 -12.03 -0.66
CA ASP A 103 -0.21 -10.84 -1.34
C ASP A 103 1.20 -10.48 -0.83
N GLN A 104 1.42 -10.50 0.49
CA GLN A 104 2.73 -10.16 1.08
C GLN A 104 3.79 -11.23 0.77
N LEU A 105 3.43 -12.52 0.78
CA LEU A 105 4.37 -13.58 0.37
C LEU A 105 4.63 -13.62 -1.14
N MET A 106 3.82 -12.93 -1.94
CA MET A 106 4.01 -12.81 -3.39
C MET A 106 4.86 -11.61 -3.81
N SER A 107 5.00 -10.59 -2.96
CA SER A 107 5.72 -9.37 -3.30
C SER A 107 7.24 -9.55 -3.26
N ASN A 108 7.76 -10.42 -2.38
CA ASN A 108 9.19 -10.63 -2.17
C ASN A 108 9.56 -12.12 -2.03
N PRO A 109 10.74 -12.55 -2.52
CA PRO A 109 11.26 -13.90 -2.31
C PRO A 109 11.22 -14.31 -0.82
N GLY A 110 10.91 -15.58 -0.57
CA GLY A 110 10.61 -16.11 0.76
C GLY A 110 9.33 -16.94 0.70
N GLY A 111 8.77 -17.28 1.85
CA GLY A 111 7.56 -18.09 1.98
C GLY A 111 7.72 -19.52 1.47
N ASP A 112 7.47 -20.53 2.30
CA ASP A 112 7.85 -21.92 1.98
C ASP A 112 7.27 -22.48 0.66
N ASN A 113 6.07 -22.04 0.27
CA ASN A 113 5.39 -22.49 -0.95
C ASN A 113 5.45 -21.50 -2.11
N PHE A 114 6.16 -20.38 -1.96
CA PHE A 114 6.21 -19.30 -2.95
C PHE A 114 7.52 -19.35 -3.74
N PHE A 115 7.42 -19.33 -5.07
CA PHE A 115 8.52 -19.50 -6.02
C PHE A 115 8.46 -18.40 -7.08
N LEU A 116 8.81 -17.18 -6.69
CA LEU A 116 8.62 -15.98 -7.53
C LEU A 116 9.51 -15.91 -8.77
N SER A 117 10.58 -16.70 -8.81
CA SER A 117 11.45 -16.85 -9.98
C SER A 117 10.81 -17.67 -11.11
N LYS A 118 9.73 -18.41 -10.82
CA LYS A 118 8.99 -19.18 -11.85
C LYS A 118 8.12 -18.25 -12.69
N THR A 119 8.03 -18.54 -13.98
CA THR A 119 7.13 -17.86 -14.93
C THR A 119 5.69 -18.37 -14.86
N GLY A 120 5.48 -19.57 -14.29
CA GLY A 120 4.18 -20.23 -14.16
C GLY A 120 3.69 -20.34 -12.72
N GLU A 121 3.56 -21.56 -12.21
CA GLU A 121 3.02 -21.87 -10.87
C GLU A 121 3.91 -21.29 -9.75
N VAL A 122 3.62 -20.03 -9.38
CA VAL A 122 4.30 -19.28 -8.33
C VAL A 122 4.02 -19.87 -6.95
N ILE A 123 2.86 -20.50 -6.75
CA ILE A 123 2.48 -21.14 -5.48
C ILE A 123 2.46 -22.65 -5.68
N ASP A 124 3.40 -23.35 -5.05
CA ASP A 124 3.52 -24.82 -5.14
C ASP A 124 3.25 -25.45 -3.78
N ASN A 125 1.98 -25.79 -3.53
CA ASN A 125 1.55 -26.46 -2.31
C ASN A 125 1.98 -27.93 -2.23
N ASN A 126 2.50 -28.48 -3.33
CA ASN A 126 2.96 -29.87 -3.42
C ASN A 126 4.49 -29.97 -3.31
N TYR A 127 5.17 -28.85 -3.06
CA TYR A 127 6.62 -28.83 -2.92
C TYR A 127 7.08 -29.78 -1.81
N ASP A 128 8.06 -30.62 -2.15
CA ASP A 128 8.57 -31.64 -1.26
C ASP A 128 9.48 -31.01 -0.19
N HIS A 129 8.83 -30.61 0.88
CA HIS A 129 9.45 -30.07 2.09
C HIS A 129 10.11 -31.13 2.98
N SER A 130 10.13 -32.43 2.60
CA SER A 130 10.74 -33.45 3.47
C SER A 130 12.27 -33.48 3.38
N ARG A 131 12.84 -32.89 2.33
CA ARG A 131 14.28 -32.90 2.09
C ARG A 131 14.92 -31.61 2.59
N ILE A 132 15.84 -31.75 3.54
CA ILE A 132 16.61 -30.62 4.12
C ILE A 132 17.29 -29.80 3.03
N THR A 133 17.94 -30.45 2.05
CA THR A 133 18.64 -29.77 0.96
C THR A 133 17.73 -28.92 0.08
N LYS A 134 16.48 -29.34 -0.11
CA LYS A 134 15.48 -28.57 -0.87
C LYS A 134 15.06 -27.32 -0.10
N ARG A 135 14.80 -27.48 1.20
CA ARG A 135 14.39 -26.39 2.11
C ARG A 135 15.50 -25.36 2.30
N VAL A 136 16.64 -25.79 2.84
CA VAL A 136 17.82 -24.94 3.02
C VAL A 136 18.26 -24.32 1.70
N GLY A 137 18.23 -25.08 0.60
CA GLY A 137 18.55 -24.56 -0.73
C GLY A 137 17.57 -23.48 -1.21
N LYS A 138 16.28 -23.63 -0.92
CA LYS A 138 15.27 -22.62 -1.20
C LYS A 138 15.54 -21.36 -0.37
N ASP A 139 15.72 -21.48 0.94
CA ASP A 139 15.94 -20.33 1.83
C ASP A 139 17.18 -19.52 1.44
N LEU A 140 18.28 -20.21 1.12
CA LEU A 140 19.50 -19.56 0.63
C LEU A 140 19.31 -18.92 -0.75
N SER A 141 18.53 -19.55 -1.64
CA SER A 141 18.17 -18.96 -2.93
C SER A 141 17.31 -17.72 -2.75
N ASP A 142 16.35 -17.73 -1.83
CA ASP A 142 15.48 -16.59 -1.55
C ASP A 142 16.29 -15.46 -0.91
N ALA A 143 17.22 -15.78 0.00
CA ALA A 143 18.15 -14.81 0.56
C ALA A 143 18.99 -14.12 -0.54
N GLY A 144 19.54 -14.90 -1.47
CA GLY A 144 20.29 -14.37 -2.61
C GLY A 144 19.44 -13.55 -3.58
N ASN A 145 18.21 -13.98 -3.84
CA ASN A 145 17.26 -13.27 -4.69
C ASN A 145 16.84 -11.92 -4.07
N ASN A 146 16.63 -11.89 -2.76
CA ASN A 146 16.35 -10.67 -2.00
C ASN A 146 17.55 -9.70 -2.04
N LEU A 147 18.78 -10.18 -1.83
CA LEU A 147 19.97 -9.33 -1.99
C LEU A 147 20.10 -8.77 -3.42
N LEU A 148 19.80 -9.59 -4.43
CA LEU A 148 19.77 -9.12 -5.83
C LEU A 148 18.65 -8.10 -6.08
N ASN A 149 17.50 -8.25 -5.42
CA ASN A 149 16.43 -7.27 -5.49
C ASN A 149 16.82 -5.94 -4.85
N ALA A 150 17.51 -5.96 -3.70
CA ALA A 150 18.05 -4.74 -3.08
C ALA A 150 18.97 -3.97 -4.05
N VAL A 151 19.83 -4.68 -4.80
CA VAL A 151 20.68 -4.07 -5.85
C VAL A 151 19.84 -3.52 -7.01
N LYS A 152 18.79 -4.22 -7.42
CA LYS A 152 17.86 -3.72 -8.45
C LYS A 152 17.10 -2.49 -7.98
N ASP A 153 16.74 -2.43 -6.70
CA ASP A 153 16.03 -1.30 -6.07
C ASP A 153 16.92 -0.09 -5.84
N LEU A 154 18.25 -0.25 -5.72
CA LEU A 154 19.18 0.87 -5.91
C LEU A 154 19.11 1.45 -7.34
N GLY A 155 18.89 0.59 -8.33
CA GLY A 155 18.75 0.94 -9.74
C GLY A 155 17.32 1.32 -10.15
N ILE A 156 16.79 0.57 -11.11
CA ILE A 156 15.48 0.83 -11.74
C ILE A 156 14.30 0.23 -10.99
N GLY A 157 14.56 -0.67 -10.03
CA GLY A 157 13.55 -1.38 -9.24
C GLY A 157 13.43 -2.87 -9.57
N ALA A 158 13.16 -3.66 -8.54
CA ALA A 158 12.95 -5.09 -8.55
C ALA A 158 11.57 -5.47 -9.11
N LYS A 159 11.48 -6.69 -9.66
CA LYS A 159 10.21 -7.26 -10.12
C LYS A 159 9.49 -7.89 -8.94
N ILE A 160 8.17 -7.81 -8.94
CA ILE A 160 7.29 -8.41 -7.94
C ILE A 160 6.22 -9.25 -8.62
N LYS A 161 5.61 -10.20 -7.90
CA LYS A 161 4.38 -10.85 -8.34
C LYS A 161 3.19 -10.24 -7.61
N TYR A 162 2.05 -10.17 -8.28
CA TYR A 162 0.79 -9.75 -7.65
C TYR A 162 -0.39 -10.42 -8.34
N VAL A 163 -1.54 -10.44 -7.66
CA VAL A 163 -2.81 -10.90 -8.24
C VAL A 163 -3.59 -9.70 -8.77
N ASP A 164 -3.91 -9.74 -10.07
CA ASP A 164 -4.69 -8.69 -10.72
C ASP A 164 -6.20 -8.77 -10.40
N LYS A 165 -6.96 -7.78 -10.87
CA LYS A 165 -8.41 -7.69 -10.68
C LYS A 165 -9.22 -8.83 -11.30
N HIS A 166 -8.60 -9.62 -12.18
CA HIS A 166 -9.19 -10.80 -12.80
C HIS A 166 -8.78 -12.09 -12.09
N GLY A 167 -7.97 -12.01 -11.03
CA GLY A 167 -7.49 -13.15 -10.28
C GLY A 167 -6.24 -13.82 -10.87
N ASN A 168 -5.59 -13.21 -11.86
CA ASN A 168 -4.39 -13.77 -12.48
C ASN A 168 -3.12 -13.26 -11.79
N ILE A 169 -2.10 -14.11 -11.72
CA ILE A 169 -0.77 -13.71 -11.25
C ILE A 169 -0.05 -12.96 -12.37
N GLN A 170 0.41 -11.75 -12.07
CA GLN A 170 1.08 -10.85 -13.01
C GLN A 170 2.45 -10.39 -12.49
N ASP A 171 3.31 -9.94 -13.40
CA ASP A 171 4.57 -9.28 -13.09
C ASP A 171 4.34 -7.78 -12.85
N GLY A 172 4.79 -7.29 -11.70
CA GLY A 172 4.90 -5.88 -11.36
C GLY A 172 6.37 -5.44 -11.28
N ARG A 173 6.59 -4.14 -11.04
CA ARG A 173 7.93 -3.60 -10.78
C ARG A 173 7.85 -2.47 -9.76
N LYS A 174 8.62 -2.59 -8.68
CA LYS A 174 8.87 -1.50 -7.72
C LYS A 174 9.66 -0.39 -8.41
N VAL A 175 9.58 0.85 -7.93
CA VAL A 175 10.41 1.94 -8.51
C VAL A 175 11.65 2.10 -7.65
N GLY A 176 12.81 1.76 -8.22
CA GLY A 176 14.10 1.90 -7.55
C GLY A 176 14.59 3.34 -7.47
N LEU A 177 15.65 3.57 -6.68
CA LEU A 177 16.18 4.89 -6.35
C LEU A 177 16.69 5.64 -7.59
N ALA A 178 17.52 5.01 -8.42
CA ALA A 178 17.96 5.62 -9.68
C ALA A 178 16.78 5.87 -10.63
N GLY A 179 15.79 4.96 -10.65
CA GLY A 179 14.54 5.15 -11.38
C GLY A 179 13.78 6.40 -10.94
N THR A 180 13.67 6.63 -9.63
CA THR A 180 13.09 7.84 -9.02
C THR A 180 13.84 9.10 -9.43
N VAL A 181 15.18 9.08 -9.40
CA VAL A 181 16.01 10.22 -9.83
C VAL A 181 15.82 10.52 -11.32
N VAL A 182 15.74 9.49 -12.16
CA VAL A 182 15.47 9.66 -13.60
C VAL A 182 14.07 10.26 -13.82
N ASN A 183 13.05 9.81 -13.08
CA ASN A 183 11.71 10.38 -13.17
C ASN A 183 11.70 11.86 -12.78
N PHE A 184 12.42 12.23 -11.71
CA PHE A 184 12.57 13.62 -11.30
C PHE A 184 13.09 14.50 -12.45
N PHE A 185 14.17 14.09 -13.13
CA PHE A 185 14.71 14.86 -14.25
C PHE A 185 13.77 14.89 -15.45
N LYS A 186 13.05 13.79 -15.75
CA LYS A 186 12.04 13.76 -16.81
C LYS A 186 10.90 14.74 -16.51
N ASP A 187 10.45 14.81 -15.27
CA ASP A 187 9.37 15.70 -14.87
C ASP A 187 9.82 17.15 -14.83
N VAL A 188 11.04 17.44 -14.36
CA VAL A 188 11.63 18.78 -14.47
C VAL A 188 11.75 19.23 -15.93
N ALA A 189 12.29 18.38 -16.81
CA ALA A 189 12.40 18.69 -18.24
C ALA A 189 11.03 18.89 -18.89
N SER A 190 10.03 18.08 -18.54
CA SER A 190 8.68 18.24 -19.05
C SER A 190 8.01 19.52 -18.57
N GLY A 191 8.19 19.87 -17.29
CA GLY A 191 7.71 21.11 -16.72
C GLY A 191 8.34 22.33 -17.40
N LEU A 192 9.67 22.41 -17.42
CA LEU A 192 10.42 23.54 -17.98
C LEU A 192 10.21 23.72 -19.48
N SER A 193 9.96 22.64 -20.20
CA SER A 193 9.60 22.70 -21.63
C SER A 193 8.12 23.00 -21.86
N PHE A 194 7.34 23.29 -20.81
CA PHE A 194 5.91 23.53 -20.87
C PHE A 194 5.13 22.40 -21.58
N GLY A 195 5.62 21.16 -21.42
CA GLY A 195 5.06 19.96 -22.04
C GLY A 195 5.44 19.71 -23.50
N LEU A 196 6.36 20.49 -24.08
CA LEU A 196 6.95 20.18 -25.40
C LEU A 196 7.67 18.84 -25.36
N TYR A 197 8.47 18.63 -24.31
CA TYR A 197 8.85 17.29 -23.89
C TYR A 197 7.78 16.76 -22.93
N SER A 198 7.30 15.54 -23.16
CA SER A 198 6.43 14.82 -22.24
C SER A 198 6.92 13.39 -22.12
N PRO A 199 6.98 12.82 -20.90
CA PRO A 199 7.28 11.41 -20.70
C PRO A 199 6.29 10.55 -21.50
N GLU A 200 6.76 9.38 -21.91
CA GLU A 200 5.95 8.45 -22.68
C GLU A 200 4.67 8.06 -21.94
N GLY A 201 3.54 8.06 -22.65
CA GLY A 201 2.22 7.77 -22.08
C GLY A 201 1.52 8.95 -21.42
N GLU A 202 2.15 10.12 -21.31
CA GLU A 202 1.48 11.32 -20.78
C GLU A 202 0.79 12.16 -21.85
N VAL A 203 -0.39 12.67 -21.50
CA VAL A 203 -1.14 13.58 -22.36
C VAL A 203 -0.46 14.95 -22.37
N ARG A 204 -0.08 15.41 -23.56
CA ARG A 204 0.53 16.74 -23.76
C ARG A 204 -0.47 17.85 -23.42
N PRO A 205 -0.03 18.94 -22.76
CA PRO A 205 -0.90 20.06 -22.44
C PRO A 205 -1.31 20.84 -23.71
N GLN A 206 -2.57 21.27 -23.75
CA GLN A 206 -3.13 22.07 -24.84
C GLN A 206 -3.37 23.52 -24.40
N GLY A 207 -3.06 24.47 -25.28
CA GLY A 207 -3.23 25.92 -25.05
C GLY A 207 -2.26 26.53 -24.02
N GLY A 208 -2.17 27.86 -23.99
CA GLY A 208 -1.25 28.59 -23.11
C GLY A 208 -1.51 28.33 -21.61
N ALA A 209 -2.77 28.40 -21.18
CA ALA A 209 -3.15 28.14 -19.79
C ALA A 209 -2.86 26.69 -19.36
N GLY A 210 -3.10 25.71 -20.23
CA GLY A 210 -2.80 24.30 -19.98
C GLY A 210 -1.30 24.05 -19.80
N ARG A 211 -0.47 24.72 -20.60
CA ARG A 211 0.99 24.66 -20.52
C ARG A 211 1.53 25.24 -19.22
N VAL A 212 1.02 26.38 -18.77
CA VAL A 212 1.41 26.97 -17.47
C VAL A 212 1.01 26.03 -16.32
N LYS A 213 -0.23 25.50 -16.33
CA LYS A 213 -0.67 24.52 -15.32
C LYS A 213 0.21 23.26 -15.34
N HIS A 214 0.65 22.82 -16.52
CA HIS A 214 1.55 21.67 -16.69
C HIS A 214 2.92 21.92 -16.06
N LEU A 215 3.53 23.09 -16.27
CA LEU A 215 4.77 23.49 -15.59
C LEU A 215 4.65 23.32 -14.07
N PHE A 216 3.65 23.96 -13.45
CA PHE A 216 3.48 23.89 -12.00
C PHE A 216 3.21 22.48 -11.51
N LYS A 217 2.36 21.72 -12.20
CA LYS A 217 2.10 20.32 -11.88
C LYS A 217 3.39 19.52 -11.91
N LYS A 218 4.16 19.61 -13.00
CA LYS A 218 5.36 18.80 -13.19
C LYS A 218 6.47 19.13 -12.20
N ILE A 219 6.73 20.40 -11.95
CA ILE A 219 7.79 20.80 -11.02
C ILE A 219 7.39 20.50 -9.57
N PHE A 220 6.22 20.95 -9.13
CA PHE A 220 5.87 20.89 -7.70
C PHE A 220 5.21 19.56 -7.31
N LYS A 221 4.23 19.10 -8.10
CA LYS A 221 3.47 17.90 -7.75
C LYS A 221 4.23 16.62 -8.10
N ASP A 222 4.73 16.53 -9.33
CA ASP A 222 5.29 15.29 -9.84
C ASP A 222 6.77 15.16 -9.41
N ALA A 223 7.63 16.11 -9.76
CA ALA A 223 9.06 16.05 -9.41
C ALA A 223 9.34 16.23 -7.90
N LEU A 224 8.95 17.36 -7.30
CA LEU A 224 9.27 17.61 -5.88
C LEU A 224 8.48 16.69 -4.93
N VAL A 225 7.16 16.65 -5.04
CA VAL A 225 6.35 15.84 -4.11
C VAL A 225 6.33 14.36 -4.50
N GLY A 226 6.20 14.03 -5.78
CA GLY A 226 6.12 12.65 -6.25
C GLY A 226 7.46 11.92 -6.19
N ASP A 227 8.51 12.47 -6.78
CA ASP A 227 9.80 11.78 -6.87
C ASP A 227 10.68 12.00 -5.64
N ILE A 228 10.82 13.24 -5.14
CA ILE A 228 11.68 13.49 -3.98
C ILE A 228 11.00 13.10 -2.66
N VAL A 229 9.86 13.72 -2.32
CA VAL A 229 9.23 13.54 -1.00
C VAL A 229 8.65 12.13 -0.82
N LYS A 230 8.15 11.51 -1.90
CA LYS A 230 7.56 10.16 -1.85
C LYS A 230 8.48 9.11 -2.45
N GLY A 231 9.02 9.35 -3.64
CA GLY A 231 9.82 8.37 -4.37
C GLY A 231 11.10 7.96 -3.65
N VAL A 232 11.90 8.92 -3.18
CA VAL A 232 13.20 8.60 -2.53
C VAL A 232 13.00 7.79 -1.25
N PRO A 233 12.16 8.20 -0.27
CA PRO A 233 11.90 7.38 0.90
C PRO A 233 11.36 5.99 0.55
N LYS A 234 10.42 5.91 -0.40
CA LYS A 234 9.86 4.64 -0.86
C LYS A 234 10.92 3.69 -1.42
N SER A 235 11.80 4.18 -2.29
CA SER A 235 12.88 3.36 -2.85
C SER A 235 13.88 2.91 -1.78
N VAL A 236 14.19 3.75 -0.79
CA VAL A 236 15.06 3.36 0.34
C VAL A 236 14.42 2.28 1.20
N ILE A 237 13.11 2.38 1.44
CA ILE A 237 12.35 1.36 2.18
C ILE A 237 12.37 0.03 1.42
N HIS A 238 12.17 0.03 0.11
CA HIS A 238 12.24 -1.20 -0.71
C HIS A 238 13.61 -1.89 -0.62
N ILE A 239 14.71 -1.12 -0.70
CA ILE A 239 16.06 -1.66 -0.49
C ILE A 239 16.21 -2.27 0.90
N GLY A 240 15.75 -1.56 1.94
CA GLY A 240 15.82 -2.02 3.32
C GLY A 240 15.00 -3.29 3.57
N GLU A 241 13.80 -3.35 2.99
CA GLU A 241 12.89 -4.50 3.01
C GLU A 241 13.55 -5.75 2.42
N ASP A 242 14.12 -5.63 1.21
CA ASP A 242 14.86 -6.72 0.57
C ASP A 242 16.07 -7.18 1.42
N ILE A 243 16.81 -6.25 2.03
CA ILE A 243 17.92 -6.62 2.93
C ILE A 243 17.41 -7.37 4.17
N MET A 244 16.29 -6.92 4.75
CA MET A 244 15.68 -7.60 5.90
C MET A 244 15.20 -9.00 5.53
N PHE A 245 14.59 -9.20 4.35
CA PHE A 245 14.21 -10.52 3.89
C PHE A 245 15.40 -11.40 3.55
N ALA A 246 16.45 -10.85 2.95
CA ALA A 246 17.68 -11.61 2.74
C ALA A 246 18.23 -12.16 4.07
N GLY A 247 18.25 -11.34 5.12
CA GLY A 247 18.62 -11.77 6.47
C GLY A 247 17.64 -12.80 7.05
N LEU A 248 16.33 -12.58 6.91
CA LEU A 248 15.31 -13.49 7.44
C LEU A 248 15.41 -14.89 6.82
N ASN A 249 15.53 -14.99 5.49
CA ASN A 249 15.66 -16.29 4.81
C ASN A 249 17.01 -16.96 5.14
N ALA A 250 18.10 -16.19 5.26
CA ALA A 250 19.37 -16.76 5.71
C ALA A 250 19.28 -17.34 7.14
N VAL A 251 18.49 -16.70 8.02
CA VAL A 251 18.23 -17.21 9.38
C VAL A 251 17.30 -18.42 9.35
N GLU A 252 16.32 -18.48 8.45
CA GLU A 252 15.39 -19.62 8.25
C GLU A 252 16.11 -20.92 7.89
N ALA A 253 17.20 -20.82 7.11
CA ALA A 253 18.03 -21.95 6.72
C ALA A 253 18.58 -22.74 7.93
N VAL A 254 18.76 -22.10 9.10
CA VAL A 254 19.29 -22.75 10.32
C VAL A 254 18.27 -23.71 10.97
N PRO A 255 17.05 -23.29 11.34
CA PRO A 255 16.01 -24.21 11.80
C PRO A 255 15.63 -25.24 10.73
N ASP A 256 15.71 -24.92 9.45
CA ASP A 256 15.45 -25.90 8.38
C ASP A 256 16.55 -26.97 8.26
N ALA A 257 17.79 -26.61 8.51
CA ALA A 257 18.90 -27.56 8.61
C ALA A 257 18.86 -28.43 9.88
N THR A 258 18.19 -27.97 10.95
CA THR A 258 18.24 -28.63 12.28
C THR A 258 16.97 -29.38 12.63
N ILE A 259 15.81 -28.70 12.63
CA ILE A 259 14.50 -29.25 13.02
C ILE A 259 13.54 -29.41 11.84
N GLY A 260 13.91 -28.94 10.64
CA GLY A 260 13.08 -29.02 9.43
C GLY A 260 12.84 -30.45 8.92
N ASN A 261 13.63 -31.44 9.36
CA ASN A 261 13.51 -32.81 8.86
C ASN A 261 12.20 -33.50 9.31
N PHE A 262 11.63 -33.11 10.45
CA PHE A 262 10.43 -33.72 11.00
C PHE A 262 9.22 -32.83 10.80
N LYS A 263 8.06 -33.47 10.62
CA LYS A 263 6.82 -32.79 10.19
C LYS A 263 6.41 -31.64 11.11
N ALA A 264 6.58 -31.78 12.41
CA ALA A 264 6.21 -30.74 13.38
C ALA A 264 7.19 -29.56 13.35
N GLY A 265 8.50 -29.81 13.32
CA GLY A 265 9.53 -28.77 13.29
C GLY A 265 9.40 -27.91 12.05
N ARG A 266 9.29 -28.54 10.88
CA ARG A 266 8.97 -27.88 9.61
C ARG A 266 7.73 -26.99 9.69
N LYS A 267 6.59 -27.50 10.15
CA LYS A 267 5.37 -26.69 10.27
C LYS A 267 5.56 -25.46 11.14
N VAL A 268 6.34 -25.60 12.22
CA VAL A 268 6.67 -24.49 13.12
C VAL A 268 7.58 -23.49 12.44
N THR A 269 8.66 -23.94 11.78
CA THR A 269 9.57 -23.06 11.03
C THR A 269 8.81 -22.29 9.97
N THR A 270 8.09 -22.97 9.07
CA THR A 270 7.24 -22.34 8.04
C THR A 270 6.32 -21.28 8.64
N ALA A 271 5.60 -21.62 9.71
CA ALA A 271 4.64 -20.71 10.32
C ALA A 271 5.31 -19.49 10.95
N VAL A 272 6.49 -19.67 11.57
CA VAL A 272 7.24 -18.56 12.18
C VAL A 272 7.79 -17.63 11.10
N PHE A 273 8.48 -18.15 10.10
CA PHE A 273 9.16 -17.33 9.11
C PHE A 273 8.20 -16.69 8.10
N ASP A 274 7.20 -17.42 7.58
CA ASP A 274 6.16 -16.83 6.73
C ASP A 274 5.44 -15.66 7.44
N ASN A 275 5.06 -15.85 8.71
CA ASN A 275 4.35 -14.80 9.44
C ASN A 275 5.30 -13.65 9.81
N THR A 276 6.58 -13.92 10.08
CA THR A 276 7.58 -12.88 10.31
C THR A 276 7.78 -12.03 9.05
N GLN A 277 7.85 -12.66 7.88
CA GLN A 277 7.92 -11.97 6.59
C GLN A 277 6.71 -11.04 6.41
N VAL A 278 5.49 -11.56 6.59
CA VAL A 278 4.24 -10.77 6.49
C VAL A 278 4.21 -9.59 7.48
N ILE A 279 4.74 -9.78 8.70
CA ILE A 279 4.82 -8.72 9.72
C ILE A 279 5.84 -7.65 9.31
N LEU A 280 6.99 -8.04 8.78
CA LEU A 280 8.01 -7.10 8.31
C LEU A 280 7.49 -6.29 7.12
N ASP A 281 6.87 -6.94 6.12
CA ASP A 281 6.19 -6.27 4.99
C ASP A 281 5.15 -5.27 5.51
N PHE A 282 4.32 -5.69 6.47
CA PHE A 282 3.33 -4.79 7.08
C PHE A 282 3.98 -3.57 7.72
N VAL A 283 5.10 -3.74 8.45
CA VAL A 283 5.81 -2.63 9.11
C VAL A 283 6.42 -1.68 8.07
N THR A 284 7.08 -2.21 7.03
CA THR A 284 7.67 -1.38 5.96
C THR A 284 6.59 -0.69 5.12
N ASP A 285 5.43 -1.30 4.95
CA ASP A 285 4.27 -0.73 4.28
C ASP A 285 3.73 0.51 5.01
N VAL A 286 3.60 0.45 6.35
CA VAL A 286 2.90 1.50 7.13
C VAL A 286 3.79 2.62 7.63
N ILE A 287 5.13 2.48 7.60
CA ILE A 287 6.04 3.56 7.98
C ILE A 287 5.99 4.73 6.97
N PRO A 288 6.38 5.97 7.34
CA PRO A 288 6.37 7.09 6.43
C PRO A 288 7.24 6.85 5.19
N GLY A 289 6.61 6.91 4.01
CA GLY A 289 7.25 6.58 2.73
C GLY A 289 6.99 5.15 2.25
N GLY A 290 6.46 4.29 3.12
CA GLY A 290 6.01 2.94 2.78
C GLY A 290 4.80 2.95 1.86
N ASP A 291 4.56 1.81 1.20
CA ASP A 291 3.54 1.69 0.18
C ASP A 291 2.13 1.93 0.73
N ALA A 292 1.79 1.33 1.88
CA ALA A 292 0.53 1.61 2.56
C ALA A 292 0.43 3.05 3.09
N SER A 293 1.52 3.60 3.65
CA SER A 293 1.54 4.99 4.10
C SER A 293 1.26 5.97 2.95
N ILE A 294 1.77 5.70 1.74
CA ILE A 294 1.51 6.54 0.57
C ILE A 294 0.06 6.41 0.10
N ARG A 295 -0.49 5.17 0.05
CA ARG A 295 -1.90 4.93 -0.29
C ARG A 295 -2.85 5.67 0.65
N THR A 296 -2.65 5.48 1.95
CA THR A 296 -3.54 6.00 3.02
C THR A 296 -3.45 7.52 3.18
N ARG A 297 -2.36 8.14 2.71
CA ARG A 297 -2.14 9.60 2.70
C ARG A 297 -2.41 10.23 1.32
N SER A 298 -2.93 9.48 0.36
CA SER A 298 -3.31 9.99 -0.97
C SER A 298 -4.49 10.96 -0.86
N PHE A 299 -4.35 12.17 -1.39
CA PHE A 299 -5.39 13.19 -1.37
C PHE A 299 -5.97 13.37 -2.78
N GLU A 300 -7.29 13.27 -2.90
CA GLU A 300 -8.00 13.43 -4.17
C GLU A 300 -9.03 14.57 -4.11
N LEU A 301 -8.56 15.80 -4.33
CA LEU A 301 -9.40 17.02 -4.32
C LEU A 301 -10.68 16.89 -5.16
N ALA A 302 -10.64 16.16 -6.27
CA ALA A 302 -11.78 15.96 -7.17
C ALA A 302 -12.94 15.19 -6.52
N LYS A 303 -12.68 14.38 -5.49
CA LYS A 303 -13.69 13.59 -4.76
C LYS A 303 -14.30 14.36 -3.56
N GLY A 304 -13.96 15.64 -3.34
CA GLY A 304 -14.47 16.44 -2.23
C GLY A 304 -14.09 15.85 -0.86
N LEU A 305 -15.04 15.79 0.09
CA LEU A 305 -14.81 15.17 1.41
C LEU A 305 -14.41 13.69 1.31
N LYS A 306 -14.88 12.95 0.30
CA LYS A 306 -14.45 11.56 0.05
C LYS A 306 -13.00 11.46 -0.42
N GLY A 307 -12.43 12.57 -0.88
CA GLY A 307 -11.03 12.67 -1.30
C GLY A 307 -10.04 12.91 -0.18
N LEU A 308 -10.50 13.09 1.07
CA LEU A 308 -9.62 13.18 2.23
C LEU A 308 -8.94 11.82 2.45
N PRO A 309 -7.67 11.74 2.85
CA PRO A 309 -6.90 10.51 2.65
C PRO A 309 -7.45 9.24 3.32
N ILE A 310 -7.84 9.35 4.59
CA ILE A 310 -8.47 8.26 5.35
C ILE A 310 -9.79 7.86 4.71
N ILE A 311 -10.60 8.86 4.33
CA ILE A 311 -11.93 8.63 3.77
C ILE A 311 -11.79 8.04 2.36
N ASN A 312 -10.87 8.53 1.54
CA ASN A 312 -10.58 8.02 0.21
C ASN A 312 -10.20 6.55 0.32
N ASN A 313 -9.21 6.21 1.16
CA ASN A 313 -8.74 4.84 1.33
C ASN A 313 -9.85 3.87 1.79
N LEU A 314 -10.66 4.28 2.79
CA LEU A 314 -11.75 3.45 3.31
C LEU A 314 -12.92 3.33 2.32
N THR A 315 -13.18 4.36 1.51
CA THR A 315 -14.32 4.41 0.59
C THR A 315 -14.02 3.98 -0.84
N THR A 316 -12.74 3.82 -1.22
CA THR A 316 -12.36 3.21 -2.52
C THR A 316 -13.00 1.82 -2.62
N PRO A 317 -13.72 1.48 -3.69
CA PRO A 317 -14.37 0.17 -3.81
C PRO A 317 -13.39 -1.00 -3.68
N GLU A 318 -13.82 -2.09 -3.02
CA GLU A 318 -13.04 -3.33 -2.97
C GLU A 318 -12.81 -3.90 -4.37
N GLY A 319 -11.66 -4.54 -4.58
CA GLY A 319 -11.27 -5.08 -5.89
C GLY A 319 -10.89 -4.01 -6.94
N ASN A 320 -11.03 -2.71 -6.62
CA ASN A 320 -10.52 -1.65 -7.49
C ASN A 320 -8.98 -1.62 -7.44
N GLN A 321 -8.35 -1.94 -8.56
CA GLN A 321 -6.91 -1.83 -8.80
C GLN A 321 -6.58 -0.86 -9.95
N ASP A 322 -7.57 -0.12 -10.45
CA ASP A 322 -7.36 0.84 -11.54
C ASP A 322 -6.62 2.11 -11.03
N GLU A 323 -6.70 2.39 -9.73
CA GLU A 323 -5.94 3.43 -9.06
C GLU A 323 -4.45 3.02 -8.94
N LYS A 324 -3.53 3.95 -9.26
CA LYS A 324 -2.07 3.70 -9.29
C LYS A 324 -1.56 3.16 -7.95
N GLU A 325 -2.16 3.66 -6.88
CA GLU A 325 -1.92 3.34 -5.48
C GLU A 325 -2.23 1.87 -5.15
N TRP A 326 -3.26 1.29 -5.78
CA TRP A 326 -3.79 -0.05 -5.49
C TRP A 326 -3.36 -1.13 -6.50
N ARG A 327 -2.66 -0.73 -7.58
CA ARG A 327 -2.34 -1.57 -8.73
C ARG A 327 -1.77 -2.96 -8.40
N TYR A 328 -0.96 -3.07 -7.36
CA TYR A 328 -0.19 -4.28 -7.03
C TYR A 328 -0.72 -5.05 -5.83
N VAL A 329 -1.84 -4.67 -5.24
CA VAL A 329 -2.39 -5.34 -4.04
C VAL A 329 -3.89 -5.52 -4.16
N ARG A 330 -4.43 -6.60 -3.60
CA ARG A 330 -5.89 -6.80 -3.57
C ARG A 330 -6.49 -5.90 -2.50
N ASN A 331 -7.39 -5.02 -2.93
CA ASN A 331 -8.03 -4.03 -2.06
C ASN A 331 -9.18 -4.65 -1.24
N THR A 332 -8.86 -5.24 -0.09
CA THR A 332 -9.83 -5.86 0.85
C THR A 332 -10.17 -4.93 2.02
N SER A 333 -11.36 -5.07 2.61
CA SER A 333 -11.72 -4.36 3.84
C SER A 333 -10.70 -4.56 4.96
N PHE A 334 -10.24 -5.80 5.17
CA PHE A 334 -9.21 -6.11 6.16
C PHE A 334 -7.95 -5.27 5.94
N ARG A 335 -7.36 -5.34 4.73
CA ARG A 335 -6.15 -4.59 4.37
C ARG A 335 -6.31 -3.10 4.65
N LYS A 336 -7.40 -2.50 4.15
CA LYS A 336 -7.70 -1.07 4.38
C LYS A 336 -7.66 -0.72 5.85
N VAL A 337 -8.31 -1.50 6.71
CA VAL A 337 -8.38 -1.20 8.15
C VAL A 337 -7.01 -1.32 8.79
N ILE A 338 -6.31 -2.45 8.58
CA ILE A 338 -5.04 -2.72 9.25
C ILE A 338 -3.92 -1.80 8.77
N GLU A 339 -3.96 -1.34 7.53
CA GLU A 339 -2.94 -0.44 6.98
C GLU A 339 -3.24 1.03 7.29
N THR A 340 -4.51 1.44 7.30
CA THR A 340 -4.88 2.85 7.52
C THR A 340 -4.53 3.32 8.92
N ILE A 341 -4.90 2.55 9.96
CA ILE A 341 -4.73 3.01 11.35
C ILE A 341 -3.25 3.25 11.71
N PRO A 342 -2.32 2.30 11.47
CA PRO A 342 -0.91 2.48 11.79
C PRO A 342 -0.22 3.49 10.89
N SER A 343 -0.61 3.59 9.61
CA SER A 343 -0.04 4.59 8.69
C SER A 343 -0.28 6.04 9.14
N LEU A 344 -1.26 6.26 10.03
CA LEU A 344 -1.58 7.57 10.61
C LEU A 344 -0.86 7.84 11.93
N MET A 345 -0.29 6.81 12.57
CA MET A 345 0.45 7.02 13.80
C MET A 345 1.74 7.81 13.49
N PRO A 346 1.98 8.93 14.18
CA PRO A 346 3.24 9.64 14.03
C PRO A 346 4.37 8.75 14.55
N PHE A 347 5.24 8.27 13.66
CA PHE A 347 6.48 7.64 14.05
C PHE A 347 7.39 8.72 14.63
N ARG A 348 7.64 8.66 15.95
CA ARG A 348 8.76 9.38 16.55
C ARG A 348 10.01 8.56 16.22
N ILE A 349 10.84 9.08 15.31
CA ILE A 349 12.19 8.58 15.05
C ILE A 349 13.12 9.15 16.11
#